data_AF-A0A1G2GWU5-F1
#
_entry.id   AF-A0A1G2GWU5-F1
#
_cell.length_a   1.000
_cell.length_b   1.000
_cell.length_c   1.000
_cell.angle_alpha   90.00
_cell.angle_beta   90.00
_cell.angle_gamma   90.00
#
_symmetry.space_group_name_H-M   'P 1'
#
loop_
_entity.id
_entity.type
_entity.pdbx_description
1 polymer ?
#
loop_
_entity_poly.entity_id
_entity_poly.type
_entity_poly.pdbx_seq_one_letter_code
_entity_poly.pdbx_strand_id
1 'polypeptide(L)'
;MLRKLIIPSVIVVILFVTTAWYWYFRIYVPQNRAFCNQEAKQCPDGSYVGRIGPNCEFTECPNAPEPTWDQKAEQTRAESKNWPMYKNTNLGFTLKYPPVVYNGNTVFIPAGNVVFVTTDTSNLYKKRSQLPSSDEQSIINKAEKLEDKRVLAWVIKVRKIITDEELDRFIKDHFGDGCKLGKRYPTDNADTFSIGVEQIVQGDMDTGSCFINWIALVKYSPKFQRAAIWDMGQDSVFDLASGYPADRLMEQSFQFIESESTD
;
A
#
# COMPACT_ATOMS: atom_id res chain seq x y z
N MET A 1 20.75 -65.42 16.01
CA MET A 1 19.34 -65.23 15.61
C MET A 1 18.87 -63.79 15.74
N LEU A 2 19.32 -63.04 16.76
CA LEU A 2 18.95 -61.63 16.99
C LEU A 2 19.18 -60.70 15.78
N ARG A 3 20.30 -60.86 15.06
CA ARG A 3 20.66 -60.04 13.88
C ARG A 3 19.73 -60.23 12.67
N LYS A 4 19.01 -61.37 12.58
CA LYS A 4 18.01 -61.64 11.51
C LYS A 4 16.66 -60.95 11.77
N LEU A 5 16.41 -60.49 13.01
CA LEU A 5 15.19 -59.77 13.40
C LEU A 5 15.38 -58.25 13.41
N ILE A 6 16.61 -57.75 13.57
CA ILE A 6 16.91 -56.31 13.60
C ILE A 6 16.60 -55.62 12.26
N ILE A 7 16.97 -56.24 11.14
CA ILE A 7 16.77 -55.67 9.80
C ILE A 7 15.29 -55.42 9.48
N PRO A 8 14.37 -56.40 9.61
CA PRO A 8 12.96 -56.15 9.36
C PRO A 8 12.34 -55.15 10.36
N SER A 9 12.75 -55.16 11.63
CA SER A 9 12.27 -54.17 12.62
C SER A 9 12.70 -52.74 12.28
N VAL A 10 13.93 -52.54 11.81
CA VAL A 10 14.42 -51.22 11.38
C VAL A 10 13.65 -50.73 10.15
N ILE A 11 13.36 -51.61 9.19
CA ILE A 11 12.56 -51.26 8.00
C ILE A 11 11.16 -50.81 8.41
N VAL A 12 10.49 -51.52 9.32
CA VAL A 12 9.15 -51.15 9.80
C VAL A 12 9.17 -49.80 10.51
N VAL A 13 10.18 -49.52 11.34
CA VAL A 13 10.31 -48.21 12.01
C VAL A 13 10.54 -47.09 10.99
N ILE A 14 11.40 -47.29 9.99
CA ILE A 14 11.63 -46.31 8.93
C ILE A 14 10.33 -46.05 8.15
N LEU A 15 9.57 -47.09 7.82
CA LEU A 15 8.27 -46.94 7.15
C LEU A 15 7.25 -46.19 8.01
N PHE A 16 7.26 -46.40 9.32
CA PHE A 16 6.36 -45.70 10.25
C PHE A 16 6.75 -44.23 10.40
N VAL A 17 8.05 -43.94 10.52
CA VAL A 17 8.56 -42.56 10.61
C VAL A 17 8.34 -41.80 9.31
N THR A 18 8.56 -42.43 8.16
CA THR A 18 8.35 -41.78 6.86
C THR A 18 6.88 -41.53 6.55
N THR A 19 5.98 -42.46 6.91
CA THR A 19 4.53 -42.24 6.78
C THR A 19 4.02 -41.18 7.75
N ALA A 20 4.46 -41.20 9.01
CA ALA A 20 4.12 -40.17 9.99
C ALA A 20 4.63 -38.78 9.58
N TRP A 21 5.86 -38.68 9.06
CA TRP A 21 6.38 -37.44 8.48
C TRP A 21 5.52 -37.00 7.29
N TYR A 22 5.26 -37.88 6.33
CA TYR A 22 4.43 -37.54 5.15
C TYR A 22 3.05 -37.01 5.55
N TRP A 23 2.38 -37.66 6.50
CA TRP A 23 1.09 -37.21 7.04
C TRP A 23 1.20 -35.89 7.80
N TYR A 24 2.23 -35.72 8.64
CA TYR A 24 2.48 -34.47 9.34
C TYR A 24 2.70 -33.32 8.35
N PHE A 25 3.48 -33.52 7.30
CA PHE A 25 3.75 -32.50 6.29
C PHE A 25 2.49 -32.15 5.49
N ARG A 26 1.66 -33.14 5.15
CA ARG A 26 0.37 -32.93 4.47
C ARG A 26 -0.66 -32.18 5.31
N ILE A 27 -0.73 -32.45 6.61
CA ILE A 27 -1.74 -31.85 7.50
C ILE A 27 -1.30 -30.47 7.99
N TYR A 28 -0.01 -30.28 8.29
CA TYR A 28 0.47 -29.11 9.04
C TYR A 28 1.29 -28.11 8.22
N VAL A 29 1.65 -28.41 6.96
CA VAL A 29 2.30 -27.43 6.06
C VAL A 29 1.27 -26.92 5.05
N PRO A 30 0.70 -25.72 5.24
CA PRO A 30 -0.20 -25.13 4.26
C PRO A 30 0.55 -24.89 2.94
N GLN A 31 0.16 -25.63 1.90
CA GLN A 31 0.79 -25.58 0.57
C GLN A 31 0.38 -24.35 -0.28
N ASN A 32 -0.43 -23.43 0.23
CA ASN A 32 -0.90 -22.30 -0.57
C ASN A 32 -0.29 -20.99 -0.11
N ARG A 33 1.00 -20.81 -0.41
CA ARG A 33 1.44 -19.52 -0.94
C ARG A 33 1.40 -19.65 -2.46
N ALA A 34 0.20 -19.53 -3.04
CA ALA A 34 0.09 -19.33 -4.47
C ALA A 34 0.81 -18.01 -4.77
N PHE A 35 1.95 -18.08 -5.45
CA PHE A 35 2.55 -16.89 -6.01
C PHE A 35 1.68 -16.48 -7.19
N CYS A 36 0.91 -15.42 -7.01
CA CYS A 36 0.08 -14.92 -8.08
C CYS A 36 0.93 -14.27 -9.15
N ASN A 37 0.53 -14.47 -10.40
CA ASN A 37 1.12 -13.77 -11.53
C ASN A 37 1.08 -12.28 -11.24
N GLN A 38 2.21 -11.60 -11.49
CA GLN A 38 2.38 -10.19 -11.14
C GLN A 38 1.72 -9.29 -12.20
N GLU A 39 0.41 -9.45 -12.35
CA GLU A 39 -0.41 -8.68 -13.28
C GLU A 39 -1.09 -7.54 -12.52
N ALA A 40 -1.16 -6.38 -13.16
CA ALA A 40 -2.00 -5.28 -12.73
C ALA A 40 -3.18 -5.09 -13.69
N LYS A 41 -4.33 -4.77 -13.13
CA LYS A 41 -5.53 -4.36 -13.86
C LYS A 41 -5.80 -2.89 -13.53
N GLN A 42 -5.94 -2.07 -14.57
CA GLN A 42 -6.39 -0.69 -14.40
C GLN A 42 -7.88 -0.65 -14.04
N CYS A 43 -8.21 0.16 -13.04
CA CYS A 43 -9.56 0.44 -12.61
C CYS A 43 -10.19 1.62 -13.38
N PRO A 44 -11.53 1.73 -13.44
CA PRO A 44 -12.20 2.83 -14.13
C PRO A 44 -11.87 4.23 -13.60
N ASP A 45 -11.30 4.32 -12.39
CA ASP A 45 -10.87 5.54 -11.70
C ASP A 45 -9.36 5.85 -11.89
N GLY A 46 -8.66 5.04 -12.70
CA GLY A 46 -7.23 5.18 -12.99
C GLY A 46 -6.28 4.48 -12.04
N SER A 47 -6.77 3.97 -10.90
CA SER A 47 -5.96 3.18 -9.97
C SER A 47 -5.63 1.78 -10.53
N TYR A 48 -4.77 1.04 -9.83
CA TYR A 48 -4.36 -0.31 -10.21
C TYR A 48 -4.57 -1.30 -9.07
N VAL A 49 -4.95 -2.51 -9.45
CA VAL A 49 -5.11 -3.65 -8.53
C VAL A 49 -4.29 -4.84 -9.02
N GLY A 50 -3.63 -5.52 -8.10
CA GLY A 50 -2.91 -6.77 -8.33
C GLY A 50 -3.80 -8.00 -8.12
N ARG A 51 -3.24 -9.19 -8.38
CA ARG A 51 -3.88 -10.48 -8.04
C ARG A 51 -3.56 -10.88 -6.61
N ILE A 52 -4.57 -11.27 -5.84
CA ILE A 52 -4.45 -11.73 -4.45
C ILE A 52 -5.16 -13.08 -4.21
N GLY A 53 -4.84 -13.70 -3.07
CA GLY A 53 -5.52 -14.90 -2.59
C GLY A 53 -5.11 -16.21 -3.28
N PRO A 54 -5.65 -17.35 -2.80
CA PRO A 54 -5.25 -18.68 -3.28
C PRO A 54 -5.63 -18.97 -4.73
N ASN A 55 -6.59 -18.21 -5.29
CA ASN A 55 -7.05 -18.34 -6.68
C ASN A 55 -6.47 -17.25 -7.60
N CYS A 56 -5.65 -16.33 -7.07
CA CYS A 56 -5.04 -15.24 -7.83
C CYS A 56 -6.02 -14.40 -8.63
N GLU A 57 -7.08 -13.95 -7.96
CA GLU A 57 -8.07 -13.06 -8.53
C GLU A 57 -7.65 -11.61 -8.31
N PHE A 58 -8.03 -10.71 -9.23
CA PHE A 58 -7.77 -9.28 -9.02
C PHE A 58 -8.55 -8.77 -7.80
N THR A 59 -7.89 -7.99 -6.95
CA THR A 59 -8.59 -7.23 -5.90
C THR A 59 -9.65 -6.31 -6.52
N GLU A 60 -10.71 -6.03 -5.78
CA GLU A 60 -11.72 -5.06 -6.21
C GLU A 60 -11.12 -3.65 -6.34
N CYS A 61 -11.64 -2.90 -7.31
CA CYS A 61 -11.20 -1.52 -7.53
C CYS A 61 -11.58 -0.61 -6.36
N PRO A 62 -10.75 0.39 -5.99
CA PRO A 62 -11.02 1.38 -4.95
C PRO A 62 -12.31 2.20 -5.15
N ASN A 63 -12.95 2.20 -6.32
CA ASN A 63 -14.26 2.82 -6.53
C ASN A 63 -15.33 1.85 -7.06
N ALA A 64 -15.11 0.54 -6.98
CA ALA A 64 -16.18 -0.42 -7.23
C ALA A 64 -17.31 -0.19 -6.20
N PRO A 65 -18.58 -0.10 -6.60
CA PRO A 65 -19.67 -0.13 -5.64
C PRO A 65 -19.56 -1.44 -4.87
N GLU A 66 -19.25 -1.36 -3.57
CA GLU A 66 -19.22 -2.55 -2.71
C GLU A 66 -20.59 -3.24 -2.78
N PRO A 67 -20.64 -4.57 -2.71
CA PRO A 67 -21.92 -5.25 -2.58
C PRO A 67 -22.68 -4.62 -1.41
N THR A 68 -23.83 -4.03 -1.71
CA THR A 68 -24.71 -3.27 -0.78
C THR A 68 -25.23 -4.10 0.40
N TRP A 69 -24.78 -5.36 0.52
CA TRP A 69 -25.17 -6.32 1.53
C TRP A 69 -24.20 -6.39 2.72
N ASP A 70 -23.04 -5.71 2.69
CA ASP A 70 -22.19 -5.60 3.88
C ASP A 70 -22.59 -4.41 4.76
N GLN A 71 -23.38 -4.70 5.80
CA GLN A 71 -23.78 -3.71 6.80
C GLN A 71 -22.58 -3.05 7.50
N LYS A 72 -21.43 -3.75 7.60
CA LYS A 72 -20.21 -3.19 8.20
C LYS A 72 -19.61 -2.11 7.32
N ALA A 73 -19.67 -2.25 6.00
CA ALA A 73 -19.17 -1.26 5.07
C ALA A 73 -19.96 0.05 5.13
N GLU A 74 -21.30 -0.04 5.12
CA GLU A 74 -22.15 1.15 5.17
C GLU A 74 -22.03 1.86 6.53
N GLN A 75 -21.98 1.11 7.63
CA GLN A 75 -21.71 1.67 8.95
C GLN A 75 -20.34 2.37 8.98
N THR A 76 -19.30 1.72 8.46
CA THR A 76 -17.95 2.29 8.45
C THR A 76 -17.86 3.57 7.61
N ARG A 77 -18.56 3.61 6.47
CA ARG A 77 -18.67 4.82 5.63
C ARG A 77 -19.42 5.95 6.35
N ALA A 78 -20.45 5.61 7.12
CA ALA A 78 -21.16 6.61 7.93
C ALA A 78 -20.27 7.15 9.05
N GLU A 79 -19.51 6.29 9.72
CA GLU A 79 -18.57 6.66 10.78
C GLU A 79 -17.40 7.51 10.26
N SER A 80 -16.87 7.19 9.07
CA SER A 80 -15.74 7.91 8.48
C SER A 80 -16.04 9.37 8.18
N LYS A 81 -17.32 9.74 8.05
CA LYS A 81 -17.74 11.15 7.93
C LYS A 81 -17.32 11.97 9.15
N ASN A 82 -17.27 11.36 10.33
CA ASN A 82 -16.91 11.99 11.60
C ASN A 82 -15.45 11.81 12.00
N TRP A 83 -14.63 11.17 11.16
CA TRP A 83 -13.21 11.03 11.42
C TRP A 83 -12.50 12.38 11.53
N PRO A 84 -11.47 12.50 12.38
CA PRO A 84 -10.61 13.66 12.39
C PRO A 84 -9.95 13.85 11.01
N MET A 85 -9.60 15.11 10.74
CA MET A 85 -8.95 15.52 9.51
C MET A 85 -7.52 15.94 9.82
N TYR A 86 -6.55 15.28 9.20
CA TYR A 86 -5.18 15.75 9.15
C TYR A 86 -5.11 16.89 8.12
N LYS A 87 -4.46 17.99 8.49
CA LYS A 87 -4.26 19.15 7.63
C LYS A 87 -2.78 19.52 7.65
N ASN A 88 -2.16 19.56 6.47
CA ASN A 88 -0.80 20.03 6.29
C ASN A 88 -0.81 21.21 5.31
N THR A 89 -0.75 22.43 5.84
CA THR A 89 -0.77 23.66 5.02
C THR A 89 0.53 23.86 4.26
N ASN A 90 1.67 23.37 4.77
CA ASN A 90 2.95 23.48 4.06
C ASN A 90 2.95 22.65 2.77
N LEU A 91 2.41 21.43 2.83
CA LEU A 91 2.31 20.54 1.66
C LEU A 91 0.98 20.71 0.89
N GLY A 92 0.01 21.44 1.43
CA GLY A 92 -1.23 21.81 0.76
C GLY A 92 -2.20 20.65 0.59
N PHE A 93 -2.40 19.81 1.61
CA PHE A 93 -3.42 18.76 1.54
C PHE A 93 -4.13 18.49 2.88
N THR A 94 -5.29 17.83 2.79
CA THR A 94 -5.98 17.24 3.94
C THR A 94 -6.34 15.79 3.68
N LEU A 95 -6.47 15.02 4.76
CA LEU A 95 -6.84 13.61 4.73
C LEU A 95 -7.68 13.29 5.97
N LYS A 96 -8.86 12.68 5.83
CA LYS A 96 -9.55 12.08 6.97
C LYS A 96 -8.90 10.74 7.31
N TYR A 97 -8.87 10.40 8.59
CA TYR A 97 -8.22 9.18 9.05
C TYR A 97 -8.91 8.59 10.28
N PRO A 98 -8.92 7.27 10.44
CA PRO A 98 -9.40 6.65 11.66
C PRO A 98 -8.46 7.03 12.82
N PRO A 99 -8.96 7.55 13.95
CA PRO A 99 -8.09 7.96 15.06
C PRO A 99 -7.36 6.76 15.68
N VAL A 100 -7.95 5.57 15.62
CA VAL A 100 -7.43 4.31 16.16
C VAL A 100 -7.55 3.23 15.09
N VAL A 101 -6.47 2.48 14.90
CA VAL A 101 -6.40 1.26 14.07
C VAL A 101 -5.72 0.17 14.88
N TYR A 102 -6.03 -1.11 14.61
CA TYR A 102 -5.61 -2.32 15.36
C TYR A 102 -4.83 -2.08 16.68
N ASN A 103 -3.56 -1.69 16.59
CA ASN A 103 -2.60 -1.63 17.69
C ASN A 103 -2.07 -0.21 18.00
N GLY A 104 -2.79 0.86 17.68
CA GLY A 104 -2.35 2.20 18.08
C GLY A 104 -3.19 3.35 17.54
N ASN A 105 -2.81 4.56 17.95
CA ASN A 105 -3.40 5.78 17.41
C ASN A 105 -2.73 6.09 16.08
N THR A 106 -3.53 6.47 15.08
CA THR A 106 -3.02 6.89 13.77
C THR A 106 -2.30 8.22 13.91
N VAL A 107 -1.09 8.29 13.37
CA VAL A 107 -0.21 9.45 13.48
C VAL A 107 0.41 9.79 12.12
N PHE A 108 0.71 11.08 11.95
CA PHE A 108 1.34 11.63 10.75
C PHE A 108 2.70 12.20 11.12
N ILE A 109 3.73 11.83 10.38
CA ILE A 109 5.10 12.28 10.59
C ILE A 109 5.56 13.03 9.33
N PRO A 110 5.41 14.37 9.29
CA PRO A 110 5.94 15.16 8.18
C PRO A 110 7.47 15.28 8.29
N ALA A 111 8.16 15.10 7.17
CA ALA A 111 9.59 15.33 7.01
C ALA A 111 9.86 15.86 5.59
N GLY A 112 10.26 17.12 5.47
CA GLY A 112 10.42 17.77 4.17
C GLY A 112 9.12 17.72 3.35
N ASN A 113 9.20 17.13 2.16
CA ASN A 113 8.08 16.96 1.23
C ASN A 113 7.37 15.59 1.36
N VAL A 114 7.69 14.83 2.41
CA VAL A 114 7.14 13.49 2.68
C VAL A 114 6.31 13.52 3.96
N VAL A 115 5.20 12.78 3.97
CA VAL A 115 4.43 12.49 5.18
C VAL A 115 4.29 10.99 5.32
N PHE A 116 4.79 10.45 6.44
CA PHE A 116 4.55 9.05 6.80
C PHE A 116 3.24 8.96 7.60
N VAL A 117 2.33 8.08 7.18
CA VAL A 117 1.16 7.71 7.97
C VAL A 117 1.45 6.37 8.64
N THR A 118 1.30 6.30 9.96
CA THR A 118 1.60 5.08 10.73
C THR A 118 0.85 5.10 12.08
N THR A 119 1.26 4.27 13.03
CA THR A 119 0.75 4.29 14.41
C THR A 119 1.78 4.84 15.38
N ASP A 120 1.32 5.37 16.51
CA ASP A 120 2.17 5.78 17.64
C ASP A 120 3.00 4.63 18.26
N THR A 121 2.61 3.39 17.98
CA THR A 121 3.34 2.18 18.39
C THR A 121 4.50 1.81 17.46
N SER A 122 4.57 2.38 16.25
CA SER A 122 5.63 2.11 15.28
C SER A 122 7.03 2.54 15.75
N ASN A 123 8.06 1.89 15.23
CA ASN A 123 9.45 2.24 15.55
C ASN A 123 9.83 3.59 14.93
N LEU A 124 9.33 3.86 13.72
CA LEU A 124 9.47 5.12 13.01
C LEU A 124 8.92 6.27 13.85
N TYR A 125 7.70 6.14 14.39
CA TYR A 125 7.14 7.18 15.25
C TYR A 125 8.01 7.41 16.48
N LYS A 126 8.41 6.35 17.19
CA LYS A 126 9.25 6.47 18.41
C LYS A 126 10.60 7.13 18.13
N LYS A 127 11.16 6.97 16.93
CA LYS A 127 12.48 7.49 16.53
C LYS A 127 12.40 8.67 15.55
N ARG A 128 11.22 9.26 15.35
CA ARG A 128 10.96 10.29 14.31
C ARG A 128 11.85 11.52 14.38
N SER A 129 12.36 11.87 15.57
CA SER A 129 13.33 12.96 15.75
C SER A 129 14.66 12.73 15.04
N GLN A 130 14.94 11.51 14.59
CA GLN A 130 16.13 11.16 13.82
C GLN A 130 15.94 11.30 12.30
N LEU A 131 14.72 11.60 11.82
CA LEU A 131 14.49 11.84 10.40
C LEU A 131 15.17 13.16 10.00
N PRO A 132 15.91 13.18 8.89
CA PRO A 132 16.51 14.40 8.41
C PRO A 132 15.43 15.33 7.84
N SER A 133 15.76 16.60 7.70
CA SER A 133 14.98 17.57 6.92
C SER A 133 15.60 17.81 5.53
N SER A 134 16.32 16.80 5.00
CA SER A 134 17.09 16.86 3.75
C SER A 134 16.23 16.50 2.52
N ASP A 135 16.84 15.96 1.46
CA ASP A 135 16.15 15.46 0.28
C ASP A 135 15.28 14.22 0.58
N GLU A 136 14.29 13.99 -0.30
CA GLU A 136 13.29 12.94 -0.24
C GLU A 136 13.91 11.53 -0.07
N GLN A 137 14.97 11.21 -0.82
CA GLN A 137 15.59 9.89 -0.80
C GLN A 137 16.29 9.61 0.54
N SER A 138 17.03 10.60 1.07
CA SER A 138 17.65 10.50 2.39
C SER A 138 16.62 10.30 3.51
N ILE A 139 15.48 11.01 3.43
CA ILE A 139 14.37 10.88 4.38
C ILE A 139 13.81 9.45 4.37
N ILE A 140 13.50 8.91 3.19
CA ILE A 140 12.94 7.56 3.04
C ILE A 140 13.94 6.50 3.50
N ASN A 141 15.19 6.59 3.03
CA ASN A 141 16.25 5.65 3.42
C ASN A 141 16.48 5.62 4.94
N LYS A 142 16.38 6.78 5.60
CA LYS A 142 16.47 6.84 7.07
C LYS A 142 15.22 6.22 7.71
N ALA A 143 14.03 6.52 7.22
CA ALA A 143 12.77 5.99 7.76
C ALA A 143 12.73 4.45 7.71
N GLU A 144 13.14 3.84 6.60
CA GLU A 144 13.19 2.38 6.43
C GLU A 144 14.11 1.72 7.47
N LYS A 145 15.29 2.31 7.70
CA LYS A 145 16.23 1.86 8.75
C LYS A 145 15.67 2.02 10.16
N LEU A 146 14.82 3.02 10.40
CA LEU A 146 14.23 3.26 11.72
C LEU A 146 13.10 2.28 12.04
N GLU A 147 12.28 1.93 11.05
CA GLU A 147 11.10 1.08 11.21
C GLU A 147 11.47 -0.40 11.39
N ASP A 148 12.63 -0.83 10.87
CA ASP A 148 13.07 -2.23 10.87
C ASP A 148 12.10 -3.16 10.10
N LYS A 149 11.49 -2.60 9.05
CA LYS A 149 10.61 -3.31 8.12
C LYS A 149 11.14 -3.21 6.70
N ARG A 150 10.81 -4.20 5.87
CA ARG A 150 11.18 -4.23 4.45
C ARG A 150 10.39 -3.24 3.59
N VAL A 151 9.20 -2.81 4.02
CA VAL A 151 8.32 -1.92 3.25
C VAL A 151 7.65 -0.93 4.19
N LEU A 152 7.72 0.35 3.86
CA LEU A 152 6.92 1.42 4.45
C LEU A 152 5.70 1.64 3.55
N ALA A 153 4.50 1.46 4.07
CA ALA A 153 3.28 1.81 3.36
C ALA A 153 2.82 3.22 3.75
N TRP A 154 2.02 3.88 2.89
CA TRP A 154 1.52 5.24 3.11
C TRP A 154 2.62 6.28 3.37
N VAL A 155 3.64 6.24 2.52
CA VAL A 155 4.66 7.29 2.39
C VAL A 155 4.17 8.30 1.36
N ILE A 156 3.47 9.35 1.81
CA ILE A 156 2.90 10.37 0.93
C ILE A 156 3.98 11.36 0.52
N LYS A 157 4.48 11.23 -0.70
CA LYS A 157 5.41 12.19 -1.34
C LYS A 157 4.60 13.27 -2.00
N VAL A 158 4.84 14.53 -1.68
CA VAL A 158 4.14 15.68 -2.29
C VAL A 158 5.16 16.55 -3.01
N ARG A 159 4.85 17.00 -4.22
CA ARG A 159 5.71 17.91 -4.99
C ARG A 159 4.88 19.02 -5.63
N LYS A 160 5.48 20.21 -5.76
CA LYS A 160 4.94 21.28 -6.62
C LYS A 160 5.11 20.84 -8.07
N ILE A 161 4.01 20.77 -8.80
CA ILE A 161 3.94 20.31 -10.19
C ILE A 161 2.98 21.22 -10.94
N ILE A 162 3.51 21.92 -11.93
CA ILE A 162 2.80 22.91 -12.73
C ILE A 162 2.39 22.32 -14.08
N THR A 163 3.22 21.44 -14.64
CA THR A 163 3.10 20.93 -16.01
C THR A 163 2.93 19.41 -16.06
N ASP A 164 2.39 18.94 -17.18
CA ASP A 164 2.21 17.51 -17.44
C ASP A 164 3.57 16.81 -17.57
N GLU A 165 4.60 17.50 -18.07
CA GLU A 165 5.97 17.02 -18.15
C GLU A 165 6.64 16.88 -16.76
N GLU A 166 6.28 17.73 -15.80
CA GLU A 166 6.70 17.57 -14.40
C GLU A 166 5.97 16.40 -13.74
N LEU A 167 4.67 16.23 -14.01
CA LEU A 167 3.88 15.13 -13.48
C LEU A 167 4.37 13.77 -14.02
N ASP A 168 4.67 13.70 -15.31
CA ASP A 168 5.24 12.51 -15.95
C ASP A 168 6.60 12.14 -15.35
N ARG A 169 7.47 13.11 -15.09
CA ARG A 169 8.74 12.88 -14.37
C ARG A 169 8.53 12.37 -12.96
N PHE A 170 7.55 12.91 -12.22
CA PHE A 170 7.27 12.44 -10.87
C PHE A 170 6.77 10.99 -10.85
N ILE A 171 5.95 10.59 -11.84
CA ILE A 171 5.53 9.21 -12.04
C ILE A 171 6.74 8.31 -12.32
N LYS A 172 7.65 8.72 -13.21
CA LYS A 172 8.86 7.95 -13.54
C LYS A 172 9.82 7.82 -12.37
N ASP A 173 10.02 8.89 -11.61
CA ASP A 173 10.85 8.87 -10.40
C ASP A 173 10.37 7.83 -9.38
N HIS A 174 9.06 7.55 -9.34
CA HIS A 174 8.46 6.62 -8.38
C HIS A 174 8.31 5.20 -8.94
N PHE A 175 7.86 5.04 -10.18
CA PHE A 175 7.51 3.74 -10.77
C PHE A 175 8.51 3.21 -11.82
N GLY A 176 9.48 4.03 -12.24
CA GLY A 176 10.50 3.69 -13.24
C GLY A 176 10.35 4.43 -14.57
N ASP A 177 11.46 4.59 -15.28
CA ASP A 177 11.56 5.38 -16.54
C ASP A 177 10.63 4.91 -17.65
N GLY A 178 10.25 3.63 -17.65
CA GLY A 178 9.30 3.07 -18.60
C GLY A 178 7.87 3.54 -18.39
N CYS A 179 7.52 4.13 -17.24
CA CYS A 179 6.17 4.58 -16.96
C CYS A 179 5.86 5.90 -17.63
N LYS A 180 4.56 6.14 -17.90
CA LYS A 180 4.10 7.42 -18.43
C LYS A 180 2.89 7.95 -17.70
N LEU A 181 2.74 9.26 -17.74
CA LEU A 181 1.51 9.94 -17.37
C LEU A 181 0.33 9.35 -18.17
N GLY A 182 -0.64 8.82 -17.44
CA GLY A 182 -1.90 8.35 -18.00
C GLY A 182 -3.03 9.36 -17.88
N LYS A 183 -4.25 8.86 -18.04
CA LYS A 183 -5.47 9.66 -17.98
C LYS A 183 -5.73 10.25 -16.59
N ARG A 184 -6.48 11.36 -16.58
CA ARG A 184 -7.01 11.99 -15.37
C ARG A 184 -8.42 11.49 -15.10
N TYR A 185 -8.71 11.24 -13.83
CA TYR A 185 -10.00 10.77 -13.36
C TYR A 185 -10.49 11.70 -12.25
N PRO A 186 -11.75 12.17 -12.32
CA PRO A 186 -12.30 13.01 -11.27
C PRO A 186 -12.38 12.23 -9.95
N THR A 187 -12.25 12.93 -8.83
CA THR A 187 -12.55 12.41 -7.50
C THR A 187 -13.78 13.12 -6.94
N ASP A 188 -14.29 12.65 -5.80
CA ASP A 188 -15.38 13.35 -5.08
C ASP A 188 -14.96 14.74 -4.59
N ASN A 189 -13.65 15.01 -4.50
CA ASN A 189 -13.10 16.30 -4.10
C ASN A 189 -12.77 17.14 -5.33
N ALA A 190 -13.45 18.30 -5.45
CA ALA A 190 -13.21 19.24 -6.54
C ALA A 190 -11.72 19.61 -6.63
N ASP A 191 -11.23 19.82 -7.86
CA ASP A 191 -9.85 20.18 -8.16
C ASP A 191 -8.78 19.16 -7.73
N THR A 192 -9.18 17.96 -7.29
CA THR A 192 -8.28 16.83 -7.03
C THR A 192 -8.62 15.69 -7.98
N PHE A 193 -7.62 15.25 -8.75
CA PHE A 193 -7.77 14.18 -9.74
C PHE A 193 -6.94 12.96 -9.35
N SER A 194 -7.49 11.77 -9.56
CA SER A 194 -6.68 10.55 -9.64
C SER A 194 -6.00 10.49 -11.01
N ILE A 195 -4.75 10.06 -11.05
CA ILE A 195 -3.95 9.97 -12.27
C ILE A 195 -3.60 8.51 -12.52
N GLY A 196 -3.91 8.04 -13.72
CA GLY A 196 -3.46 6.74 -14.19
C GLY A 196 -1.98 6.75 -14.57
N VAL A 197 -1.37 5.56 -14.58
CA VAL A 197 0.02 5.35 -15.01
C VAL A 197 0.03 4.41 -16.20
N GLU A 198 0.49 4.86 -17.35
CA GLU A 198 0.48 4.09 -18.58
C GLU A 198 1.80 3.33 -18.82
N GLN A 199 1.76 2.44 -19.82
CA GLN A 199 2.88 1.57 -20.25
C GLN A 199 3.28 0.48 -19.25
N ILE A 200 2.39 0.12 -18.32
CA ILE A 200 2.64 -0.95 -17.36
C ILE A 200 2.89 -2.26 -18.11
N VAL A 201 4.06 -2.84 -17.88
CA VAL A 201 4.48 -4.11 -18.44
C VAL A 201 4.01 -5.21 -17.50
N GLN A 202 3.39 -6.25 -18.07
CA GLN A 202 3.05 -7.47 -17.33
C GLN A 202 4.27 -8.40 -17.32
N GLY A 203 4.75 -8.83 -16.15
CA GLY A 203 5.93 -9.69 -16.06
C GLY A 203 6.68 -9.59 -14.73
N ASP A 204 7.94 -10.02 -14.71
CA ASP A 204 8.82 -9.83 -13.56
C ASP A 204 9.43 -8.41 -13.56
N MET A 205 9.90 -7.97 -12.38
CA MET A 205 10.56 -6.67 -12.20
C MET A 205 11.86 -6.57 -13.01
N ASP A 206 11.79 -6.01 -14.23
CA ASP A 206 12.97 -5.58 -14.98
C ASP A 206 13.29 -4.12 -14.65
N THR A 207 14.53 -3.82 -14.29
CA THR A 207 15.00 -2.45 -14.04
C THR A 207 14.74 -1.55 -15.25
N GLY A 208 13.97 -0.47 -15.07
CA GLY A 208 13.60 0.48 -16.12
C GLY A 208 12.28 0.18 -16.83
N SER A 209 11.65 -0.98 -16.55
CA SER A 209 10.28 -1.26 -17.01
C SER A 209 9.26 -0.49 -16.16
N CYS A 210 8.10 -0.13 -16.74
CA CYS A 210 6.99 0.37 -15.94
C CYS A 210 6.32 -0.80 -15.25
N PHE A 211 6.67 -1.05 -14.00
CA PHE A 211 6.19 -2.22 -13.29
C PHE A 211 5.49 -1.81 -11.99
N ILE A 212 4.18 -2.05 -11.95
CA ILE A 212 3.32 -1.80 -10.78
C ILE A 212 2.55 -3.08 -10.55
N ASN A 213 2.76 -3.75 -9.42
CA ASN A 213 1.98 -4.94 -9.04
C ASN A 213 1.20 -4.76 -7.73
N TRP A 214 1.23 -3.56 -7.14
CA TRP A 214 0.57 -3.20 -5.88
C TRP A 214 -0.45 -2.06 -6.08
N ILE A 215 -1.19 -1.70 -5.03
CA ILE A 215 -2.11 -0.57 -5.06
C ILE A 215 -1.29 0.72 -4.91
N ALA A 216 -1.19 1.46 -6.01
CA ALA A 216 -0.48 2.73 -6.11
C ALA A 216 -1.44 3.88 -6.41
N LEU A 217 -1.18 5.03 -5.79
CA LEU A 217 -2.06 6.19 -5.88
C LEU A 217 -1.27 7.41 -6.34
N VAL A 218 -1.78 8.07 -7.38
CA VAL A 218 -1.26 9.34 -7.88
C VAL A 218 -2.41 10.34 -7.87
N LYS A 219 -2.25 11.42 -7.11
CA LYS A 219 -3.19 12.54 -7.04
C LYS A 219 -2.56 13.78 -7.64
N TYR A 220 -3.33 14.55 -8.40
CA TYR A 220 -2.87 15.80 -9.00
C TYR A 220 -3.94 16.89 -8.94
N SER A 221 -3.52 18.13 -8.73
CA SER A 221 -4.36 19.31 -8.87
C SER A 221 -3.67 20.36 -9.75
N PRO A 222 -4.23 20.66 -10.94
CA PRO A 222 -3.78 21.80 -11.74
C PRO A 222 -3.98 23.14 -11.03
N LYS A 223 -5.08 23.28 -10.26
CA LYS A 223 -5.42 24.51 -9.53
C LYS A 223 -4.39 24.81 -8.44
N PHE A 224 -4.04 23.81 -7.64
CA PHE A 224 -3.08 23.97 -6.54
C PHE A 224 -1.62 23.70 -6.95
N GLN A 225 -1.40 23.37 -8.24
CA GLN A 225 -0.11 23.08 -8.85
C GLN A 225 0.71 22.07 -8.04
N ARG A 226 0.09 20.93 -7.72
CA ARG A 226 0.66 19.92 -6.82
C ARG A 226 0.26 18.51 -7.22
N ALA A 227 1.16 17.59 -6.95
CA ALA A 227 0.89 16.16 -7.01
C ALA A 227 1.33 15.45 -5.73
N ALA A 228 0.66 14.34 -5.43
CA ALA A 228 1.01 13.43 -4.36
C ALA A 228 1.04 12.00 -4.88
N ILE A 229 2.06 11.23 -4.49
CA ILE A 229 2.19 9.81 -4.83
C ILE A 229 2.47 9.01 -3.57
N TRP A 230 1.77 7.88 -3.40
CA TRP A 230 2.06 6.90 -2.38
C TRP A 230 1.58 5.50 -2.75
N ASP A 231 2.15 4.52 -2.07
CA ASP A 231 1.80 3.11 -2.21
C ASP A 231 1.00 2.66 -0.98
N MET A 232 -0.16 2.05 -1.21
CA MET A 232 -0.92 1.36 -0.16
C MET A 232 -0.39 -0.06 0.07
N GLY A 233 0.31 -0.64 -0.93
CA GLY A 233 0.83 -2.00 -0.86
C GLY A 233 -0.13 -3.03 -1.48
N GLN A 234 0.09 -4.30 -1.13
CA GLN A 234 -0.66 -5.45 -1.65
C GLN A 234 -1.91 -5.79 -0.82
N ASP A 235 -1.98 -5.26 0.39
CA ASP A 235 -3.02 -5.51 1.38
C ASP A 235 -3.28 -4.23 2.17
N SER A 236 -4.38 -4.16 2.90
CA SER A 236 -4.70 -2.99 3.73
C SER A 236 -3.69 -2.81 4.86
N VAL A 237 -3.45 -1.55 5.22
CA VAL A 237 -2.48 -1.15 6.25
C VAL A 237 -3.21 -0.63 7.49
N PHE A 238 -4.36 0.00 7.30
CA PHE A 238 -5.16 0.67 8.31
C PHE A 238 -6.50 -0.02 8.46
N ASP A 239 -6.51 -1.23 8.97
CA ASP A 239 -7.77 -1.89 9.29
C ASP A 239 -8.36 -1.40 10.62
N LEU A 240 -9.67 -1.23 10.61
CA LEU A 240 -10.45 -0.95 11.81
C LEU A 240 -10.62 -2.23 12.64
N ALA A 241 -11.02 -2.07 13.90
CA ALA A 241 -11.36 -3.20 14.77
C ALA A 241 -12.49 -4.10 14.21
N SER A 242 -13.32 -3.56 13.30
CA SER A 242 -14.35 -4.31 12.57
C SER A 242 -13.80 -5.28 11.52
N GLY A 243 -12.51 -5.15 11.16
CA GLY A 243 -11.86 -5.82 10.03
C GLY A 243 -12.04 -5.10 8.69
N TYR A 244 -12.61 -3.88 8.69
CA TYR A 244 -12.79 -3.11 7.46
C TYR A 244 -11.49 -2.32 7.11
N PRO A 245 -11.05 -2.33 5.84
CA PRO A 245 -9.84 -1.63 5.40
C PRO A 245 -10.11 -0.12 5.28
N ALA A 246 -9.66 0.67 6.26
CA ALA A 246 -9.89 2.11 6.28
C ALA A 246 -9.12 2.86 5.18
N ASP A 247 -8.07 2.25 4.63
CA ASP A 247 -7.19 2.83 3.63
C ASP A 247 -7.96 3.45 2.45
N ARG A 248 -9.03 2.78 1.99
CA ARG A 248 -9.89 3.24 0.90
C ARG A 248 -10.62 4.54 1.25
N LEU A 249 -11.20 4.61 2.45
CA LEU A 249 -11.92 5.79 2.91
C LEU A 249 -10.97 6.96 3.20
N MET A 250 -9.75 6.65 3.65
CA MET A 250 -8.68 7.64 3.74
C MET A 250 -8.36 8.19 2.36
N GLU A 251 -8.04 7.35 1.38
CA GLU A 251 -7.73 7.74 0.00
C GLU A 251 -8.81 8.62 -0.63
N GLN A 252 -10.08 8.22 -0.52
CA GLN A 252 -11.23 8.98 -1.06
C GLN A 252 -11.39 10.36 -0.41
N SER A 253 -10.96 10.50 0.85
CA SER A 253 -11.00 11.77 1.56
C SER A 253 -9.82 12.70 1.27
N PHE A 254 -8.81 12.24 0.54
CA PHE A 254 -7.65 13.05 0.19
C PHE A 254 -8.08 14.19 -0.73
N GLN A 255 -7.69 15.41 -0.37
CA GLN A 255 -7.90 16.61 -1.19
C GLN A 255 -6.74 17.57 -1.06
N PHE A 256 -6.40 18.23 -2.16
CA PHE A 256 -5.49 19.36 -2.13
C PHE A 256 -6.19 20.62 -1.61
N ILE A 257 -5.42 21.47 -0.95
CA ILE A 257 -5.84 22.77 -0.45
C ILE A 257 -4.76 23.80 -0.80
N GLU A 258 -5.08 25.08 -0.61
CA GLU A 258 -4.09 26.15 -0.70
C GLU A 258 -2.94 25.90 0.29
N SER A 259 -1.70 26.08 -0.16
CA SER A 259 -0.56 25.99 0.74
C SER A 259 -0.23 27.33 1.34
N GLU A 260 0.25 27.34 2.58
CA GLU A 260 0.94 28.51 3.11
C GLU A 260 2.30 28.60 2.39
N SER A 261 2.44 29.55 1.47
CA SER A 261 3.67 29.79 0.71
C SER A 261 4.84 29.98 1.66
N THR A 262 5.86 29.14 1.52
CA THR A 262 7.22 29.57 1.86
C THR A 262 7.84 30.04 0.56
N ASP A 263 7.78 31.36 0.34
CA ASP A 263 8.67 32.03 -0.62
C ASP A 263 10.14 31.73 -0.28
#